data_AF-A0A517R3C1-F1
#
_entry.id   AF-A0A517R3C1-F1
#
_cell.length_a   1.000
_cell.length_b   1.000
_cell.length_c   1.000
_cell.angle_alpha   90.00
_cell.angle_beta   90.00
_cell.angle_gamma   90.00
#
_symmetry.space_group_name_H-M   'P 1'
#
loop_
_entity.id
_entity.type
_entity.pdbx_description
1 polymer ?
#
loop_
_entity_poly.entity_id
_entity_poly.type
_entity_poly.pdbx_seq_one_letter_code
_entity_poly.pdbx_strand_id
1 'polypeptide(L)' 'MIAFGNGRPLKEVLPALIDDERRHQLILEVVERNSVIEGLPPMSEEVRSQILNNLRRLSSGADHTAAATPAE' A
#
# COMPACT_ATOMS: atom_id res chain seq x y z
N MET A 1 -11.68 25.40 13.45
CA MET A 1 -11.71 23.92 13.38
C MET A 1 -11.87 23.55 11.91
N ILE A 2 -10.83 23.02 11.27
CA ILE A 2 -10.91 22.62 9.85
C ILE A 2 -11.63 21.28 9.80
N ALA A 3 -12.77 21.21 9.11
CA ALA A 3 -13.52 19.98 8.95
C ALA A 3 -12.78 19.05 7.98
N PHE A 4 -12.00 18.12 8.52
CA PHE A 4 -11.46 17.00 7.76
C PHE A 4 -12.61 16.06 7.37
N GLY A 5 -12.65 15.62 6.11
CA GLY A 5 -13.58 14.57 5.66
C GLY A 5 -14.87 15.03 4.96
N ASN A 6 -15.06 16.34 4.73
CA ASN A 6 -16.26 16.84 4.03
C ASN A 6 -16.13 16.83 2.49
N GLY A 7 -14.99 16.41 1.95
CA GLY A 7 -14.76 16.27 0.51
C GLY A 7 -15.20 14.90 -0.02
N ARG A 8 -15.35 14.77 -1.34
CA ARG A 8 -15.58 13.45 -1.96
C ARG A 8 -14.45 12.50 -1.56
N PRO A 9 -14.74 11.25 -1.19
CA PRO A 9 -13.72 10.25 -0.92
C PRO A 9 -12.70 10.20 -2.06
N LEU A 10 -11.41 10.18 -1.74
CA LEU A 10 -10.33 10.10 -2.73
C LEU A 10 -10.55 8.92 -3.71
N LYS A 11 -11.12 7.82 -3.23
CA LYS A 11 -11.53 6.65 -4.04
C LYS A 11 -12.58 6.96 -5.11
N GLU A 12 -13.43 7.97 -4.95
CA GLU A 12 -14.44 8.34 -5.95
C GLU A 12 -13.91 9.22 -7.06
N VAL A 13 -12.76 9.87 -6.85
CA VAL A 13 -12.16 10.83 -7.79
C VAL A 13 -10.89 10.30 -8.45
N LEU A 14 -10.27 9.25 -7.88
CA LEU A 14 -9.08 8.61 -8.44
C LEU A 14 -9.37 7.14 -8.77
N PRO A 15 -9.53 6.79 -10.06
CA PRO A 15 -9.75 5.41 -10.49
C PRO A 15 -8.67 4.42 -10.01
N ALA A 16 -7.42 4.89 -9.87
CA ALA A 16 -6.32 4.10 -9.34
C ALA A 16 -6.46 3.72 -7.85
N LEU A 17 -7.42 4.30 -7.13
CA LEU A 17 -7.73 3.94 -5.74
C LEU A 17 -8.94 2.99 -5.64
N ILE A 18 -9.68 2.81 -6.73
CA ILE A 18 -10.81 1.87 -6.83
C ILE A 18 -10.28 0.46 -7.12
N ASP A 19 -9.24 0.36 -7.94
CA ASP A 19 -8.59 -0.89 -8.31
C ASP A 19 -7.39 -1.14 -7.38
N ASP A 20 -7.56 -2.10 -6.47
CA ASP A 20 -6.53 -2.49 -5.49
C ASP A 20 -5.24 -2.97 -6.15
N GLU A 21 -5.33 -3.66 -7.28
CA GLU A 21 -4.16 -4.17 -8.00
C GLU A 21 -3.37 -3.03 -8.62
N ARG A 22 -4.08 -2.11 -9.30
CA ARG A 22 -3.48 -0.90 -9.86
C ARG A 22 -2.90 0.00 -8.78
N ARG A 23 -3.55 0.07 -7.62
CA ARG A 23 -3.06 0.82 -6.45
C ARG A 23 -1.74 0.25 -5.95
N HIS A 24 -1.65 -1.07 -5.76
CA HIS A 24 -0.42 -1.71 -5.28
C HIS A 24 0.75 -1.52 -6.24
N GLN A 25 0.51 -1.60 -7.55
CA GLN A 25 1.51 -1.33 -8.58
C GLN A 25 2.05 0.11 -8.49
N LEU A 26 1.14 1.09 -8.39
CA LEU A 26 1.51 2.50 -8.31
C LEU A 26 2.31 2.83 -7.05
N ILE A 27 1.92 2.26 -5.90
CA ILE A 27 2.66 2.43 -4.64
C ILE A 27 4.10 1.92 -4.80
N LEU A 28 4.30 0.75 -5.38
CA LEU A 28 5.65 0.20 -5.58
C LEU A 28 6.47 1.05 -6.54
N GLU A 29 5.91 1.49 -7.66
CA GLU A 29 6.59 2.37 -8.61
C GLU A 29 7.03 3.69 -7.96
N VAL A 30 6.13 4.29 -7.17
CA VAL A 30 6.41 5.54 -6.43
C VAL A 30 7.46 5.31 -5.35
N VAL A 31 7.40 4.20 -4.61
CA VAL A 31 8.38 3.86 -3.57
C VAL A 31 9.75 3.59 -4.16
N GLU A 32 9.82 2.95 -5.33
CA GLU A 32 11.08 2.71 -6.02
C GLU A 32 11.68 4.00 -6.59
N ARG A 33 10.87 4.84 -7.25
CA ARG A 33 11.34 6.10 -7.84
C ARG A 33 11.62 7.21 -6.84
N ASN A 34 10.81 7.30 -5.79
CA ASN A 34 10.88 8.35 -4.78
C ASN A 34 11.45 7.84 -3.45
N SER A 35 12.00 6.63 -3.39
CA SER A 35 12.78 6.21 -2.23
C SER A 35 13.91 7.19 -2.03
N VAL A 36 13.78 7.99 -0.98
CA VAL A 36 14.74 9.02 -0.56
C VAL A 36 16.07 8.41 -0.08
N ILE A 37 16.17 7.08 -0.07
CA ILE A 37 17.41 6.38 0.26
C ILE A 37 18.30 6.40 -1.00
N GLU A 38 19.01 7.51 -1.18
CA GLU A 38 20.07 7.62 -2.20
C GLU A 38 20.99 6.39 -2.15
N GLY A 39 21.16 5.75 -3.31
CA GLY A 39 22.10 4.63 -3.47
C GLY A 39 21.53 3.24 -3.24
N LEU A 40 20.24 3.08 -2.93
CA LEU A 40 19.61 1.75 -3.02
C LEU A 40 19.34 1.39 -4.48
N PRO A 41 19.70 0.16 -4.91
CA PRO A 41 19.33 -0.34 -6.22
C PRO A 41 17.80 -0.50 -6.32
N PRO A 42 17.25 -0.47 -7.55
CA PRO A 42 15.85 -0.83 -7.78
C PRO A 42 15.52 -2.20 -7.20
N MET A 43 14.26 -2.45 -6.88
CA MET A 43 13.84 -3.73 -6.32
C MET A 43 14.04 -4.82 -7.37
N SER A 44 14.49 -6.00 -6.95
CA SER A 44 14.48 -7.16 -7.83
C SER A 44 13.04 -7.59 -8.13
N GLU A 45 12.82 -8.23 -9.28
CA GLU A 45 11.48 -8.67 -9.69
C GLU A 45 10.90 -9.71 -8.70
N GLU A 46 11.76 -10.51 -8.06
CA GLU A 46 11.38 -11.45 -7.01
C GLU A 46 10.85 -10.73 -5.76
N VAL A 47 11.56 -9.70 -5.30
CA VAL A 47 11.15 -8.88 -4.15
C VAL A 47 9.84 -8.16 -4.46
N ARG A 48 9.74 -7.58 -5.66
CA ARG A 48 8.52 -6.92 -6.13
C ARG A 48 7.32 -7.86 -6.14
N SER A 49 7.49 -9.07 -6.66
CA SER A 49 6.45 -10.11 -6.70
C SER A 49 6.01 -10.56 -5.30
N GLN A 50 6.96 -10.72 -4.37
CA GLN A 50 6.64 -11.06 -2.98
C GLN A 50 5.83 -9.97 -2.29
N ILE A 51 6.22 -8.70 -2.46
CA ILE A 51 5.50 -7.57 -1.86
C ILE A 51 4.07 -7.47 -2.44
N LEU A 52 3.90 -7.61 -3.76
CA LEU A 52 2.58 -7.62 -4.39
C LEU A 52 1.67 -8.73 -3.85
N ASN A 53 2.21 -9.95 -3.67
CA ASN A 53 1.46 -11.06 -3.08
C ASN A 53 1.06 -10.77 -1.63
N ASN A 54 1.96 -10.21 -0.83
CA ASN A 54 1.64 -9.83 0.56
C ASN A 54 0.59 -8.72 0.62
N LEU A 55 0.68 -7.71 -0.24
CA LEU A 55 -0.31 -6.63 -0.33
C LEU A 55 -1.70 -7.17 -0.73
N ARG A 56 -1.77 -8.10 -1.69
CA ARG A 56 -3.02 -8.78 -2.06
C ARG A 56 -3.61 -9.58 -0.90
N ARG A 57 -2.78 -10.29 -0.14
CA ARG A 57 -3.23 -11.04 1.05
C ARG A 57 -3.83 -10.11 2.10
N LEU A 58 -3.12 -9.03 2.43
CA LEU A 58 -3.57 -8.04 3.40
C LEU A 58 -4.86 -7.31 2.95
N SER A 59 -5.00 -6.99 1.65
CA SER A 59 -6.20 -6.34 1.14
C SER A 59 -7.42 -7.27 1.10
N SER A 60 -7.21 -8.58 0.98
CA SER A 60 -8.27 -9.60 0.99
C SER A 60 -8.84 -9.91 2.38
N GLY A 61 -8.35 -9.25 3.44
CA GLY A 61 -8.82 -9.45 4.82
C GLY A 61 -8.30 -10.74 5.48
N ALA A 62 -7.37 -11.44 4.84
CA ALA A 62 -6.59 -12.47 5.50
C ALA A 62 -5.53 -11.80 6.37
N ASP A 63 -5.68 -11.93 7.70
CA ASP A 63 -4.66 -11.64 8.72
C ASP A 63 -4.64 -10.20 9.31
N HIS A 64 -5.78 -9.64 9.74
CA HIS A 64 -5.78 -8.52 10.71
C HIS A 64 -6.00 -8.95 12.19
N THR A 65 -5.98 -10.25 12.49
CA THR A 65 -6.29 -10.75 13.84
C THR A 65 -5.25 -11.72 14.40
N ALA A 66 -3.96 -11.37 14.39
CA ALA A 66 -2.97 -12.08 15.22
C ALA A 66 -1.64 -11.32 15.35
N ALA A 67 -1.57 -10.24 16.14
CA ALA A 67 -0.34 -9.80 16.84
C ALA A 67 -0.49 -8.47 17.58
N ALA A 68 -1.55 -8.29 18.37
CA ALA A 68 -1.64 -7.11 19.25
C ALA A 68 -2.33 -7.45 20.59
N THR A 69 -1.79 -8.42 21.33
CA THR A 69 -1.97 -8.46 22.79
C THR A 69 -0.81 -9.23 23.42
N PRO A 70 0.21 -8.56 23.99
CA PRO A 70 0.94 -9.14 25.12
C PRO A 70 0.04 -9.00 26.35
N ALA A 71 -0.34 -10.12 26.96
CA ALA A 71 -0.95 -10.13 28.28
C ALA A 71 0.13 -9.78 29.32
N GLU A 72 -0.11 -8.74 30.12
CA GLU A 72 0.56 -8.52 31.41
C GLU A 72 0.14 -9.58 32.43
#